data_AF-A0A2E0KWX7-F1
#
_entry.id   AF-A0A2E0KWX7-F1
#
_cell.length_a   1.000
_cell.length_b   1.000
_cell.length_c   1.000
_cell.angle_alpha   90.00
_cell.angle_beta   90.00
_cell.angle_gamma   90.00
#
_symmetry.space_group_name_H-M   'P 1'
#
loop_
_entity.id
_entity.type
_entity.pdbx_description
1 polymer ?
#
loop_
_entity_poly.entity_id
_entity_poly.type
_entity_poly.pdbx_seq_one_letter_code
_entity_poly.pdbx_strand_id
1 'polypeptide(L)'
;MLGSSAPAGKTSAAATKNSVSSKSVGRCMNPPINVRMNLRSGGSARRASIQPRPVDCTGGYLAQWRYNETSCSFRVNQSWRNWMSNRRLLIAVAHPDDEAFGYGGLISKYVAQGVEVYLIVSTNGDVGTVSPEFLNGYNSIAELRLAELDCATEMLGFSKVFKFGYKDSGMMGSETSNDPACSWQAPREELARRVVEVIREVRPQVVLTFNQYGGYGHPDHIAIQRATADAFKLAGDTGYVTDGQMPYQPQKLYYSSPAPFWVRWRIWRALLGRNNPRKMGRNNDIDIVAILENIEPTHALVDVRDYLAVWDKAAMCHASQLAGPRGQQPMWFRRLFQGRQGFTRVHPAPVANRVDEYDLFAGVQLDAPQATT
;
A
#
# COMPACT_ATOMS: atom_id res chain seq x y z
N MET A 1 -30.97 -43.18 -51.68
CA MET A 1 -29.54 -43.50 -51.61
C MET A 1 -29.17 -43.43 -50.13
N LEU A 2 -29.23 -44.54 -49.39
CA LEU A 2 -28.09 -45.45 -49.12
C LEU A 2 -26.91 -44.65 -48.54
N GLY A 3 -26.40 -44.82 -47.32
CA GLY A 3 -26.61 -45.73 -46.18
C GLY A 3 -25.60 -45.26 -45.09
N SER A 4 -26.01 -45.14 -43.83
CA SER A 4 -25.70 -46.09 -42.74
C SER A 4 -24.21 -46.44 -42.58
N SER A 5 -23.60 -46.06 -41.46
CA SER A 5 -23.27 -46.97 -40.34
C SER A 5 -22.00 -46.55 -39.57
N ALA A 6 -22.16 -46.43 -38.26
CA ALA A 6 -21.07 -46.61 -37.31
C ALA A 6 -20.61 -48.07 -37.28
N PRO A 7 -19.45 -48.36 -36.68
CA PRO A 7 -19.50 -49.31 -35.57
C PRO A 7 -18.66 -48.90 -34.35
N ALA A 8 -19.18 -49.32 -33.20
CA ALA A 8 -18.48 -49.40 -31.93
C ALA A 8 -17.58 -50.65 -31.89
N GLY A 9 -16.46 -50.59 -31.17
CA GLY A 9 -15.63 -51.75 -30.85
C GLY A 9 -14.62 -51.44 -29.74
N LYS A 10 -14.87 -52.01 -28.55
CA LYS A 10 -14.04 -51.97 -27.32
C LYS A 10 -12.86 -52.95 -27.41
N THR A 11 -11.72 -52.62 -26.78
CA THR A 11 -10.79 -53.50 -26.00
C THR A 11 -9.76 -52.58 -25.31
N SER A 12 -9.85 -52.31 -24.01
CA SER A 12 -9.24 -52.98 -22.85
C SER A 12 -7.70 -52.91 -22.71
N ALA A 13 -7.28 -52.23 -21.64
CA ALA A 13 -6.13 -52.50 -20.76
C ALA A 13 -4.68 -52.24 -21.26
N ALA A 14 -4.06 -51.20 -20.69
CA ALA A 14 -2.83 -51.34 -19.91
C ALA A 14 -2.61 -50.08 -19.06
N ALA A 15 -2.72 -50.24 -17.74
CA ALA A 15 -2.34 -49.24 -16.76
C ALA A 15 -0.82 -49.30 -16.56
N THR A 16 -0.10 -48.27 -16.97
CA THR A 16 1.29 -48.03 -16.51
C THR A 16 1.28 -46.92 -15.48
N LYS A 17 1.35 -47.34 -14.22
CA LYS A 17 1.74 -46.51 -13.07
C LYS A 17 3.16 -46.01 -13.31
N ASN A 18 3.33 -44.71 -13.52
CA ASN A 18 4.63 -44.07 -13.31
C ASN A 18 4.59 -43.32 -11.98
N SER A 19 5.04 -44.03 -10.95
CA SER A 19 5.47 -43.46 -9.67
C SER A 19 6.72 -42.61 -9.89
N VAL A 20 6.60 -41.30 -9.83
CA VAL A 20 7.78 -40.43 -9.74
C VAL A 20 8.11 -40.21 -8.27
N SER A 21 9.16 -40.96 -7.89
CA SER A 21 9.95 -40.90 -6.68
C SER A 21 10.19 -39.47 -6.16
N SER A 22 9.82 -39.24 -4.91
CA SER A 22 10.39 -38.19 -4.07
C SER A 22 11.87 -38.48 -3.81
N LYS A 23 12.76 -37.57 -4.22
CA LYS A 23 14.05 -37.22 -3.60
C LYS A 23 14.94 -36.41 -4.56
N SER A 24 15.16 -35.15 -4.22
CA SER A 24 16.47 -34.56 -3.91
C SER A 24 16.41 -33.06 -4.18
N VAL A 25 16.23 -32.29 -3.10
CA VAL A 25 16.45 -30.84 -3.12
C VAL A 25 17.96 -30.64 -3.30
N GLY A 26 18.35 -30.05 -4.43
CA GLY A 26 19.72 -29.66 -4.70
C GLY A 26 20.22 -28.68 -3.63
N ARG A 27 21.33 -29.03 -2.98
CA ARG A 27 22.07 -28.11 -2.09
C ARG A 27 22.78 -27.08 -2.95
N CYS A 28 22.41 -25.81 -2.82
CA CYS A 28 23.32 -24.72 -3.19
C CYS A 28 24.44 -24.66 -2.13
N MET A 29 25.65 -25.03 -2.52
CA MET A 29 26.87 -24.80 -1.74
C MET A 29 27.26 -23.32 -1.86
N ASN A 30 27.45 -22.64 -0.74
CA ASN A 30 28.19 -21.37 -0.70
C ASN A 30 29.69 -21.65 -0.43
N PRO A 31 30.62 -20.88 -1.01
CA PRO A 31 32.05 -21.01 -0.75
C PRO A 31 32.41 -20.49 0.66
N PRO A 32 33.51 -20.99 1.28
CA PRO A 32 33.90 -20.53 2.61
C PRO A 32 34.54 -19.14 2.55
N ILE A 33 33.93 -18.16 3.21
CA ILE A 33 34.58 -16.89 3.55
C ILE A 33 35.38 -17.12 4.85
N ASN A 34 36.69 -17.26 4.72
CA ASN A 34 37.63 -17.26 5.84
C ASN A 34 37.84 -15.83 6.33
N VAL A 35 37.35 -15.50 7.53
CA VAL A 35 37.79 -14.29 8.25
C VAL A 35 38.66 -14.73 9.43
N ARG A 36 39.98 -14.61 9.26
CA ARG A 36 40.96 -14.70 10.35
C ARG A 36 40.89 -13.41 11.17
N MET A 37 40.41 -13.48 12.40
CA MET A 37 40.68 -12.45 13.42
C MET A 37 41.83 -12.93 14.31
N ASN A 38 42.97 -12.26 14.18
CA ASN A 38 44.10 -12.37 15.10
C ASN A 38 43.79 -11.54 16.35
N LEU A 39 43.65 -12.19 17.50
CA LEU A 39 43.76 -11.52 18.81
C LEU A 39 44.82 -12.26 19.64
N ARG A 40 45.93 -11.54 19.87
CA ARG A 40 47.03 -11.97 20.74
C ARG A 40 46.66 -11.77 22.21
N SER A 41 46.84 -12.86 22.95
CA SER A 41 47.42 -13.00 24.29
C SER A 41 47.02 -12.06 25.44
N GLY A 42 46.55 -12.70 26.53
CA GLY A 42 47.11 -12.46 27.86
C GLY A 42 46.07 -12.22 28.96
N GLY A 43 45.95 -13.15 29.92
CA GLY A 43 45.35 -12.87 31.23
C GLY A 43 44.45 -13.97 31.77
N SER A 44 44.98 -14.78 32.69
CA SER A 44 44.31 -15.85 33.43
C SER A 44 43.28 -15.31 34.44
N ALA A 45 42.08 -15.89 34.52
CA ALA A 45 41.39 -16.12 35.80
C ALA A 45 40.19 -17.09 35.69
N ARG A 46 40.34 -18.25 36.34
CA ARG A 46 39.38 -19.06 37.13
C ARG A 46 37.97 -19.35 36.57
N ARG A 47 37.71 -20.66 36.41
CA ARG A 47 36.37 -21.27 36.29
C ARG A 47 35.52 -20.98 37.53
N ALA A 48 34.34 -20.42 37.32
CA ALA A 48 33.18 -20.59 38.18
C ALA A 48 31.94 -20.79 37.28
N SER A 49 31.41 -22.02 37.27
CA SER A 49 30.18 -22.37 36.58
C SER A 49 28.99 -21.87 37.39
N ILE A 50 28.39 -20.76 36.96
CA ILE A 50 27.09 -20.30 37.44
C ILE A 50 26.08 -20.65 36.35
N GLN A 51 25.24 -21.64 36.60
CA GLN A 51 24.08 -21.87 35.75
C GLN A 51 23.07 -20.74 35.97
N PRO A 52 22.59 -20.04 34.92
CA PRO A 52 21.48 -19.12 35.08
C PRO A 52 20.21 -19.92 35.32
N ARG A 53 19.59 -19.70 36.48
CA ARG A 53 18.20 -20.12 36.74
C ARG A 53 17.28 -19.36 35.77
N PRO A 54 16.20 -19.98 35.26
CA PRO A 54 15.23 -19.25 34.47
C PRO A 54 14.53 -18.22 35.37
N VAL A 55 14.54 -16.97 34.93
CA VAL A 55 13.70 -15.92 35.51
C VAL A 55 12.33 -16.08 34.87
N ASP A 56 11.34 -16.36 35.71
CA ASP A 56 9.95 -16.46 35.29
C ASP A 56 9.45 -15.05 34.95
N CYS A 57 9.18 -14.79 33.67
CA CYS A 57 8.57 -13.57 33.18
C CYS A 57 7.21 -13.90 32.57
N THR A 58 6.28 -14.38 33.40
CA THR A 58 4.85 -14.32 33.08
C THR A 58 4.38 -12.86 33.14
N GLY A 59 4.16 -12.26 31.96
CA GLY A 59 3.44 -11.00 31.82
C GLY A 59 4.10 -10.01 30.88
N GLY A 60 3.75 -10.07 29.58
CA GLY A 60 4.12 -9.03 28.63
C GLY A 60 4.18 -9.53 27.18
N TYR A 61 3.11 -9.30 26.44
CA TYR A 61 3.04 -9.50 24.99
C TYR A 61 4.16 -8.72 24.28
N LEU A 62 5.10 -9.43 23.65
CA LEU A 62 5.96 -8.90 22.60
C LEU A 62 6.09 -9.95 21.50
N ALA A 63 5.54 -9.62 20.33
CA ALA A 63 5.79 -10.35 19.10
C ALA A 63 7.30 -10.33 18.79
N GLN A 64 7.98 -11.45 19.01
CA GLN A 64 9.35 -11.65 18.57
C GLN A 64 9.35 -12.04 17.09
N TRP A 65 9.83 -11.14 16.22
CA TRP A 65 10.26 -11.50 14.88
C TRP A 65 11.53 -12.35 14.99
N ARG A 66 11.42 -13.67 14.81
CA ARG A 66 12.61 -14.52 14.59
C ARG A 66 12.94 -14.52 13.10
N TYR A 67 13.99 -13.81 12.74
CA TYR A 67 14.66 -13.98 11.45
C TYR A 67 15.29 -15.38 11.41
N ASN A 68 14.91 -16.20 10.42
CA ASN A 68 15.68 -17.39 10.08
C ASN A 68 15.77 -17.50 8.54
N GLU A 69 17.00 -17.60 8.04
CA GLU A 69 17.45 -17.27 6.67
C GLU A 69 17.07 -18.26 5.56
N THR A 70 16.08 -19.15 5.71
CA THR A 70 15.88 -20.22 4.70
C THR A 70 14.46 -20.50 4.22
N SER A 71 13.43 -19.77 4.67
CA SER A 71 12.10 -19.83 4.05
C SER A 71 11.18 -18.77 4.64
N CYS A 72 10.79 -17.78 3.84
CA CYS A 72 9.69 -16.89 4.19
C CYS A 72 8.38 -17.58 3.78
N SER A 73 7.83 -18.42 4.65
CA SER A 73 6.42 -18.81 4.53
C SER A 73 5.63 -18.01 5.55
N PHE A 74 5.04 -16.90 5.10
CA PHE A 74 4.07 -16.14 5.87
C PHE A 74 2.76 -16.94 5.93
N ARG A 75 2.70 -17.93 6.82
CA ARG A 75 1.40 -18.41 7.33
C ARG A 75 1.07 -17.62 8.57
N VAL A 76 0.57 -16.40 8.38
CA VAL A 76 -0.26 -15.82 9.43
C VAL A 76 -1.52 -16.66 9.50
N ASN A 77 -1.76 -17.21 10.68
CA ASN A 77 -3.00 -17.90 11.00
C ASN A 77 -4.14 -16.87 10.90
N GLN A 78 -4.69 -16.68 9.69
CA GLN A 78 -5.69 -15.64 9.37
C GLN A 78 -6.94 -15.77 10.26
N SER A 79 -7.22 -16.98 10.75
CA SER A 79 -8.42 -17.28 11.53
C SER A 79 -8.52 -16.57 12.88
N TRP A 80 -7.42 -16.08 13.46
CA TRP A 80 -7.44 -15.41 14.78
C TRP A 80 -7.36 -13.88 14.69
N ARG A 81 -6.90 -13.30 13.55
CA ARG A 81 -6.86 -11.84 13.34
C ARG A 81 -8.21 -11.24 12.96
N ASN A 82 -9.15 -12.07 12.50
CA ASN A 82 -10.50 -11.62 12.13
C ASN A 82 -11.36 -11.20 13.34
N TRP A 83 -10.88 -11.41 14.57
CA TRP A 83 -11.63 -11.10 15.78
C TRP A 83 -10.91 -10.00 16.53
N MET A 84 -11.39 -8.75 16.37
CA MET A 84 -11.45 -7.68 17.41
C MET A 84 -11.54 -6.25 16.84
N SER A 85 -11.59 -6.05 15.52
CA SER A 85 -11.67 -4.70 14.98
C SER A 85 -12.70 -4.61 13.85
N ASN A 86 -13.91 -4.17 14.22
CA ASN A 86 -14.97 -3.74 13.29
C ASN A 86 -14.60 -2.42 12.55
N ARG A 87 -13.31 -2.05 12.51
CA ARG A 87 -12.79 -0.86 11.85
C ARG A 87 -12.31 -1.22 10.46
N ARG A 88 -12.83 -0.49 9.48
CA ARG A 88 -12.53 -0.65 8.07
C ARG A 88 -12.17 0.70 7.47
N LEU A 89 -10.99 0.76 6.84
CA LEU A 89 -10.46 1.93 6.16
C LEU A 89 -10.40 1.65 4.67
N LEU A 90 -10.95 2.54 3.84
CA LEU A 90 -10.75 2.53 2.40
C LEU A 90 -9.82 3.66 1.99
N ILE A 91 -8.77 3.33 1.24
CA ILE A 91 -7.85 4.29 0.64
C ILE A 91 -8.04 4.23 -0.88
N ALA A 92 -8.31 5.37 -1.52
CA ALA A 92 -8.43 5.47 -2.97
C ALA A 92 -7.29 6.31 -3.54
N VAL A 93 -6.46 5.67 -4.37
CA VAL A 93 -5.27 6.26 -5.01
C VAL A 93 -5.29 6.09 -6.52
N ALA A 94 -4.42 6.81 -7.21
CA ALA A 94 -4.37 6.79 -8.66
C ALA A 94 -3.50 5.64 -9.15
N HIS A 95 -2.25 5.58 -8.69
CA HIS A 95 -1.21 4.74 -9.29
C HIS A 95 -0.63 3.69 -8.33
N PRO A 96 -0.06 2.60 -8.89
CA PRO A 96 0.83 1.68 -8.17
C PRO A 96 2.07 2.37 -7.60
N ASP A 97 2.05 2.72 -6.30
CA ASP A 97 3.13 3.32 -5.48
C ASP A 97 2.59 4.37 -4.50
N ASP A 98 1.51 5.06 -4.85
CA ASP A 98 0.86 6.08 -4.03
C ASP A 98 0.53 5.57 -2.61
N GLU A 99 0.13 4.30 -2.48
CA GLU A 99 -0.20 3.68 -1.20
C GLU A 99 1.02 3.56 -0.29
N ALA A 100 2.15 3.13 -0.85
CA ALA A 100 3.40 2.93 -0.15
C ALA A 100 4.21 4.22 -0.02
N PHE A 101 3.95 5.24 -0.84
CA PHE A 101 4.71 6.48 -0.85
C PHE A 101 4.02 7.55 0.00
N GLY A 102 2.70 7.63 -0.07
CA GLY A 102 1.89 8.58 0.68
C GLY A 102 1.49 8.08 2.07
N TYR A 103 1.10 6.80 2.20
CA TYR A 103 0.30 6.33 3.34
C TYR A 103 0.88 5.12 4.08
N GLY A 104 2.06 4.62 3.69
CA GLY A 104 2.60 3.36 4.22
C GLY A 104 2.73 3.30 5.76
N GLY A 105 3.08 4.41 6.42
CA GLY A 105 3.12 4.50 7.88
C GLY A 105 1.74 4.32 8.54
N LEU A 106 0.73 5.01 8.02
CA LEU A 106 -0.67 4.95 8.47
C LEU A 106 -1.23 3.54 8.29
N ILE A 107 -1.03 2.97 7.09
CA ILE A 107 -1.51 1.62 6.75
C ILE A 107 -0.90 0.61 7.71
N SER A 108 0.43 0.63 7.85
CA SER A 108 1.16 -0.27 8.76
C SER A 108 0.66 -0.17 10.20
N LYS A 109 0.40 1.05 10.69
CA LYS A 109 -0.17 1.29 12.02
C LYS A 109 -1.53 0.63 12.17
N TYR A 110 -2.45 0.89 11.25
CA TYR A 110 -3.83 0.41 11.36
C TYR A 110 -3.94 -1.10 11.17
N VAL A 111 -3.18 -1.68 10.24
CA VAL A 111 -3.11 -3.14 10.06
C VAL A 111 -2.55 -3.83 11.30
N ALA A 112 -1.55 -3.24 11.97
CA ALA A 112 -1.04 -3.75 13.24
C ALA A 112 -2.06 -3.64 14.39
N GLN A 113 -3.00 -2.70 14.30
CA GLN A 113 -4.12 -2.54 15.23
C GLN A 113 -5.37 -3.37 14.84
N GLY A 114 -5.26 -4.23 13.83
CA GLY A 114 -6.35 -5.10 13.37
C GLY A 114 -7.41 -4.42 12.50
N VAL A 115 -7.20 -3.17 12.07
CA VAL A 115 -8.09 -2.51 11.10
C VAL A 115 -7.99 -3.23 9.77
N GLU A 116 -9.13 -3.53 9.15
CA GLU A 116 -9.16 -3.99 7.77
C GLU A 116 -8.93 -2.79 6.85
N VAL A 117 -7.84 -2.82 6.10
CA VAL A 117 -7.50 -1.73 5.17
C VAL A 117 -7.72 -2.22 3.76
N TYR A 118 -8.52 -1.47 3.00
CA TYR A 118 -8.88 -1.72 1.61
C TYR A 118 -8.24 -0.65 0.72
N LEU A 119 -7.83 -1.05 -0.49
CA LEU A 119 -7.21 -0.16 -1.45
C LEU A 119 -7.99 -0.14 -2.77
N ILE A 120 -8.27 1.04 -3.30
CA ILE A 120 -8.58 1.24 -4.72
C ILE A 120 -7.35 1.82 -5.38
N VAL A 121 -6.93 1.21 -6.50
CA VAL A 121 -5.94 1.78 -7.42
C VAL A 121 -6.63 2.00 -8.76
N SER A 122 -6.74 3.27 -9.17
CA SER A 122 -7.49 3.65 -10.36
C SER A 122 -6.83 3.14 -11.65
N THR A 123 -5.52 3.32 -11.76
CA THR A 123 -4.77 3.09 -13.01
C THR A 123 -3.74 1.97 -12.89
N ASN A 124 -3.24 1.51 -14.04
CA ASN A 124 -2.15 0.53 -14.09
C ASN A 124 -0.75 1.16 -13.97
N GLY A 125 -0.66 2.49 -14.01
CA GLY A 125 0.62 3.21 -13.97
C GLY A 125 1.48 3.03 -15.24
N ASP A 126 0.89 2.67 -16.36
CA ASP A 126 1.59 2.20 -17.56
C ASP A 126 2.37 3.29 -18.33
N VAL A 127 2.17 4.57 -17.97
CA VAL A 127 2.93 5.73 -18.48
C VAL A 127 4.10 6.12 -17.54
N GLY A 128 4.26 5.39 -16.43
CA GLY A 128 5.40 5.57 -15.52
C GLY A 128 6.74 5.34 -16.21
N THR A 129 7.76 6.12 -15.83
CA THR A 129 9.09 5.96 -16.43
C THR A 129 9.89 4.89 -15.72
N VAL A 130 10.33 3.90 -16.50
CA VAL A 130 11.04 2.72 -16.01
C VAL A 130 12.34 2.56 -16.78
N SER A 131 13.46 2.33 -16.07
CA SER A 131 14.71 1.96 -16.74
C SER A 131 14.62 0.55 -17.34
N PRO A 132 15.19 0.30 -18.53
CA PRO A 132 15.08 -0.99 -19.22
C PRO A 132 15.46 -2.21 -18.37
N GLU A 133 16.42 -2.04 -17.46
CA GLU A 133 16.88 -3.09 -16.54
C GLU A 133 15.76 -3.70 -15.67
N PHE A 134 14.76 -2.88 -15.29
CA PHE A 134 13.62 -3.33 -14.48
C PHE A 134 12.55 -4.06 -15.30
N LEU A 135 12.52 -3.90 -16.63
CA LEU A 135 11.54 -4.57 -17.50
C LEU A 135 11.94 -6.00 -17.84
N ASN A 136 13.15 -6.43 -17.46
CA ASN A 136 13.59 -7.80 -17.67
C ASN A 136 12.67 -8.79 -16.93
N GLY A 137 11.92 -9.58 -17.69
CA GLY A 137 10.96 -10.55 -17.16
C GLY A 137 9.50 -10.08 -17.14
N TYR A 138 9.20 -8.89 -17.66
CA TYR A 138 7.85 -8.35 -17.80
C TYR A 138 7.56 -7.94 -19.25
N ASN A 139 6.32 -8.14 -19.72
CA ASN A 139 5.92 -7.79 -21.09
C ASN A 139 5.53 -6.31 -21.25
N SER A 140 5.30 -5.60 -20.14
CA SER A 140 4.91 -4.19 -20.14
C SER A 140 5.24 -3.48 -18.83
N ILE A 141 5.24 -2.13 -18.86
CA ILE A 141 5.35 -1.29 -17.65
C ILE A 141 4.18 -1.56 -16.69
N ALA A 142 2.97 -1.75 -17.24
CA ALA A 142 1.78 -2.10 -16.47
C ALA A 142 1.99 -3.39 -15.67
N GLU A 143 2.46 -4.45 -16.33
CA GLU A 143 2.68 -5.75 -15.70
C GLU A 143 3.71 -5.66 -14.57
N LEU A 144 4.83 -4.96 -14.81
CA LEU A 144 5.83 -4.68 -13.79
C LEU A 144 5.22 -3.95 -12.60
N ARG A 145 4.57 -2.80 -12.82
CA ARG A 145 4.05 -1.95 -11.73
C ARG A 145 2.93 -2.63 -10.95
N LEU A 146 2.11 -3.46 -11.60
CA LEU A 146 1.09 -4.26 -10.91
C LEU A 146 1.72 -5.35 -10.05
N ALA A 147 2.84 -5.95 -10.46
CA ALA A 147 3.60 -6.89 -9.62
C ALA A 147 4.28 -6.19 -8.43
N GLU A 148 4.82 -4.97 -8.65
CA GLU A 148 5.37 -4.14 -7.57
C GLU A 148 4.29 -3.75 -6.54
N LEU A 149 3.08 -3.41 -7.01
CA LEU A 149 1.91 -3.19 -6.16
C LEU A 149 1.53 -4.43 -5.35
N ASP A 150 1.53 -5.62 -5.97
CA ASP A 150 1.21 -6.86 -5.26
C ASP A 150 2.22 -7.13 -4.14
N CYS A 151 3.52 -6.94 -4.39
CA CYS A 151 4.56 -6.96 -3.35
C CYS A 151 4.29 -5.95 -2.22
N ALA A 152 4.02 -4.69 -2.57
CA ALA A 152 3.83 -3.63 -1.59
C ALA A 152 2.58 -3.87 -0.73
N THR A 153 1.49 -4.32 -1.34
CA THR A 153 0.22 -4.55 -0.65
C THR A 153 0.24 -5.78 0.26
N GLU A 154 0.98 -6.83 -0.11
CA GLU A 154 1.25 -7.96 0.78
C GLU A 154 2.06 -7.50 2.01
N MET A 155 3.10 -6.70 1.79
CA MET A 155 3.95 -6.17 2.86
C MET A 155 3.21 -5.23 3.81
N LEU A 156 2.29 -4.41 3.29
CA LEU A 156 1.46 -3.50 4.09
C LEU A 156 0.25 -4.21 4.74
N GLY A 157 -0.13 -5.39 4.25
CA GLY A 157 -1.18 -6.23 4.81
C GLY A 157 -2.60 -5.73 4.55
N PHE A 158 -2.87 -5.27 3.33
CA PHE A 158 -4.23 -4.93 2.90
C PHE A 158 -5.15 -6.15 2.92
N SER A 159 -6.43 -5.94 3.26
CA SER A 159 -7.46 -6.98 3.23
C SER A 159 -7.88 -7.33 1.80
N LYS A 160 -8.02 -6.32 0.93
CA LYS A 160 -8.32 -6.49 -0.49
C LYS A 160 -7.91 -5.24 -1.28
N VAL A 161 -7.45 -5.47 -2.51
CA VAL A 161 -7.06 -4.43 -3.47
C VAL A 161 -8.01 -4.49 -4.66
N PHE A 162 -8.62 -3.36 -4.99
CA PHE A 162 -9.50 -3.15 -6.13
C PHE A 162 -8.71 -2.41 -7.22
N LYS A 163 -8.25 -3.16 -8.23
CA LYS A 163 -7.56 -2.60 -9.41
C LYS A 163 -8.60 -2.24 -10.46
N PHE A 164 -8.76 -0.96 -10.77
CA PHE A 164 -9.78 -0.53 -11.71
C PHE A 164 -9.37 -0.67 -13.18
N GLY A 165 -8.06 -0.65 -13.45
CA GLY A 165 -7.50 -0.99 -14.75
C GLY A 165 -7.52 0.14 -15.77
N TYR A 166 -7.81 1.39 -15.37
CA TYR A 166 -7.73 2.53 -16.29
C TYR A 166 -6.28 2.73 -16.74
N LYS A 167 -6.12 3.28 -17.95
CA LYS A 167 -4.80 3.70 -18.43
C LYS A 167 -4.31 4.93 -17.65
N ASP A 168 -3.03 4.97 -17.33
CA ASP A 168 -2.39 6.16 -16.75
C ASP A 168 -2.45 7.32 -17.75
N SER A 169 -2.89 8.49 -17.30
CA SER A 169 -3.02 9.67 -18.16
C SER A 169 -1.68 10.34 -18.41
N GLY A 170 -0.65 10.04 -17.62
CA GLY A 170 0.53 10.88 -17.52
C GLY A 170 0.16 12.31 -17.07
N MET A 171 1.06 13.25 -17.30
CA MET A 171 0.86 14.63 -16.83
C MET A 171 -0.17 15.40 -17.65
N MET A 172 -0.82 16.37 -17.01
CA MET A 172 -1.75 17.29 -17.66
C MET A 172 -1.14 17.93 -18.90
N GLY A 173 -1.83 17.85 -20.04
CA GLY A 173 -1.38 18.42 -21.31
C GLY A 173 -0.39 17.56 -22.09
N SER A 174 -0.01 16.39 -21.59
CA SER A 174 0.73 15.39 -22.36
C SER A 174 -0.16 14.71 -23.42
N GLU A 175 0.44 14.10 -24.44
CA GLU A 175 -0.28 13.33 -25.45
C GLU A 175 -1.11 12.20 -24.83
N THR A 176 -0.55 11.49 -23.82
CA THR A 176 -1.23 10.41 -23.10
C THR A 176 -2.47 10.89 -22.34
N SER A 177 -2.49 12.15 -21.91
CA SER A 177 -3.65 12.72 -21.19
C SER A 177 -4.85 12.99 -22.11
N ASN A 178 -4.67 12.87 -23.44
CA ASN A 178 -5.75 12.95 -24.43
C ASN A 178 -6.26 11.56 -24.87
N ASP A 179 -5.67 10.47 -24.39
CA ASP A 179 -6.10 9.11 -24.73
C ASP A 179 -7.49 8.83 -24.12
N PRO A 180 -8.52 8.48 -24.91
CA PRO A 180 -9.86 8.18 -24.38
C PRO A 180 -9.90 7.04 -23.35
N ALA A 181 -8.90 6.16 -23.32
CA ALA A 181 -8.80 5.07 -22.37
C ALA A 181 -8.16 5.48 -21.03
N CYS A 182 -7.60 6.69 -20.92
CA CYS A 182 -6.94 7.13 -19.70
C CYS A 182 -7.93 7.61 -18.63
N SER A 183 -7.50 7.49 -17.37
CA SER A 183 -8.38 7.78 -16.22
C SER A 183 -8.84 9.24 -16.17
N TRP A 184 -8.12 10.18 -16.78
CA TRP A 184 -8.52 11.58 -16.88
C TRP A 184 -9.68 11.81 -17.85
N GLN A 185 -9.75 11.01 -18.92
CA GLN A 185 -10.81 11.10 -19.93
C GLN A 185 -12.04 10.25 -19.58
N ALA A 186 -11.90 9.31 -18.64
CA ALA A 186 -13.02 8.50 -18.15
C ALA A 186 -14.14 9.40 -17.56
N PRO A 187 -15.42 9.13 -17.87
CA PRO A 187 -16.53 9.88 -17.27
C PRO A 187 -16.46 9.85 -15.75
N ARG A 188 -16.53 11.02 -15.12
CA ARG A 188 -16.43 11.16 -13.67
C ARG A 188 -17.47 10.31 -12.94
N GLU A 189 -18.68 10.23 -13.49
CA GLU A 189 -19.80 9.48 -12.95
C GLU A 189 -19.56 7.97 -13.00
N GLU A 190 -18.87 7.47 -14.03
CA GLU A 190 -18.49 6.06 -14.13
C GLU A 190 -17.45 5.70 -13.07
N LEU A 191 -16.39 6.51 -12.94
CA LEU A 191 -15.38 6.30 -11.92
C LEU A 191 -15.99 6.41 -10.51
N ALA A 192 -16.86 7.39 -10.27
CA ALA A 192 -17.58 7.53 -9.01
C ALA A 192 -18.47 6.31 -8.72
N ARG A 193 -19.19 5.78 -9.72
CA ARG A 193 -20.01 4.57 -9.56
C ARG A 193 -19.18 3.39 -9.08
N ARG A 194 -18.02 3.14 -9.69
CA ARG A 194 -17.12 2.04 -9.28
C ARG A 194 -16.64 2.22 -7.84
N VAL A 195 -16.34 3.45 -7.42
CA VAL A 195 -15.98 3.71 -6.02
C VAL A 195 -17.18 3.51 -5.07
N VAL A 196 -18.41 3.88 -5.47
CA VAL A 196 -19.64 3.58 -4.70
C VAL A 196 -19.81 2.08 -4.49
N GLU A 197 -19.63 1.30 -5.55
CA GLU A 197 -19.76 -0.16 -5.50
C GLU A 197 -18.77 -0.77 -4.50
N VAL A 198 -17.51 -0.28 -4.48
CA VAL A 198 -16.51 -0.70 -3.48
C VAL A 198 -16.90 -0.26 -2.07
N ILE A 199 -17.34 1.00 -1.88
CA ILE A 199 -17.78 1.51 -0.58
C ILE A 199 -18.93 0.67 -0.02
N ARG A 200 -19.91 0.31 -0.86
CA ARG A 200 -21.06 -0.53 -0.45
C ARG A 200 -20.67 -1.98 -0.19
N GLU A 201 -19.68 -2.50 -0.93
CA GLU A 201 -19.13 -3.85 -0.71
C GLU A 201 -18.41 -3.95 0.64
N VAL A 202 -17.43 -3.07 0.89
CA VAL A 202 -16.54 -3.19 2.07
C VAL A 202 -17.01 -2.38 3.27
N ARG A 203 -18.00 -1.51 3.08
CA ARG A 203 -18.64 -0.70 4.13
C ARG A 203 -17.62 0.01 5.04
N PRO A 204 -16.69 0.82 4.52
CA PRO A 204 -15.63 1.42 5.32
C PRO A 204 -16.16 2.57 6.18
N GLN A 205 -15.83 2.62 7.47
CA GLN A 205 -16.23 3.79 8.27
C GLN A 205 -15.42 5.05 7.91
N VAL A 206 -14.18 4.85 7.47
CA VAL A 206 -13.25 5.94 7.10
C VAL A 206 -12.82 5.76 5.65
N VAL A 207 -12.89 6.84 4.86
CA VAL A 207 -12.39 6.92 3.49
C VAL A 207 -11.28 7.96 3.42
N LEU A 208 -10.20 7.64 2.71
CA LEU A 208 -9.03 8.49 2.50
C LEU A 208 -8.69 8.59 1.01
N THR A 209 -8.41 9.80 0.53
CA THR A 209 -7.89 10.03 -0.83
C THR A 209 -7.01 11.31 -0.86
N PHE A 210 -6.65 11.81 -2.04
CA PHE A 210 -5.86 13.03 -2.21
C PHE A 210 -6.63 14.29 -1.80
N ASN A 211 -5.92 15.42 -1.65
CA ASN A 211 -6.54 16.75 -1.58
C ASN A 211 -7.09 17.15 -2.97
N GLN A 212 -7.86 18.25 -3.02
CA GLN A 212 -8.56 18.66 -4.24
C GLN A 212 -7.63 18.96 -5.43
N TYR A 213 -6.36 19.29 -5.15
CA TYR A 213 -5.34 19.52 -6.16
C TYR A 213 -4.62 18.24 -6.61
N GLY A 214 -4.92 17.08 -6.03
CA GLY A 214 -4.26 15.81 -6.39
C GLY A 214 -2.79 15.74 -5.95
N GLY A 215 -2.43 16.40 -4.84
CA GLY A 215 -1.07 16.50 -4.34
C GLY A 215 -0.26 17.51 -5.12
N TYR A 216 0.30 17.09 -6.26
CA TYR A 216 1.18 17.89 -7.12
C TYR A 216 0.54 18.24 -8.48
N GLY A 217 -0.77 18.05 -8.64
CA GLY A 217 -1.50 18.41 -9.86
C GLY A 217 -1.59 17.29 -10.90
N HIS A 218 -1.31 16.04 -10.55
CA HIS A 218 -1.47 14.93 -11.48
C HIS A 218 -2.96 14.73 -11.85
N PRO A 219 -3.32 14.65 -13.14
CA PRO A 219 -4.72 14.52 -13.56
C PRO A 219 -5.41 13.30 -12.93
N ASP A 220 -4.76 12.14 -12.91
CA ASP A 220 -5.35 10.93 -12.29
C ASP A 220 -5.60 11.05 -10.79
N HIS A 221 -4.75 11.79 -10.05
CA HIS A 221 -4.97 12.04 -8.63
C HIS A 221 -6.22 12.90 -8.43
N ILE A 222 -6.41 13.91 -9.29
CA ILE A 222 -7.60 14.77 -9.29
C ILE A 222 -8.84 13.96 -9.69
N ALA A 223 -8.75 13.09 -10.69
CA ALA A 223 -9.86 12.26 -11.15
C ALA A 223 -10.37 11.32 -10.05
N ILE A 224 -9.48 10.53 -9.43
CA ILE A 224 -9.87 9.61 -8.36
C ILE A 224 -10.32 10.36 -7.09
N GLN A 225 -9.73 11.52 -6.78
CA GLN A 225 -10.18 12.36 -5.67
C GLN A 225 -11.60 12.84 -5.88
N ARG A 226 -11.91 13.38 -7.06
CA ARG A 226 -13.24 13.90 -7.41
C ARG A 226 -14.29 12.79 -7.41
N ALA A 227 -13.95 11.62 -7.96
CA ALA A 227 -14.82 10.45 -7.96
C ALA A 227 -15.06 9.93 -6.54
N THR A 228 -14.03 9.86 -5.71
CA THR A 228 -14.15 9.42 -4.31
C THR A 228 -15.00 10.38 -3.48
N ALA A 229 -14.86 11.69 -3.69
CA ALA A 229 -15.66 12.70 -3.01
C ALA A 229 -17.16 12.62 -3.37
N ASP A 230 -17.49 12.32 -4.63
CA ASP A 230 -18.87 12.09 -5.04
C ASP A 230 -19.39 10.75 -4.49
N ALA A 231 -18.60 9.70 -4.63
CA ALA A 231 -18.94 8.36 -4.16
C ALA A 231 -19.21 8.32 -2.66
N PHE A 232 -18.47 9.09 -1.86
CA PHE A 232 -18.72 9.23 -0.43
C PHE A 232 -20.14 9.73 -0.12
N LYS A 233 -20.69 10.63 -0.95
CA LYS A 233 -22.05 11.17 -0.80
C LYS A 233 -23.09 10.20 -1.36
N LEU A 234 -22.81 9.61 -2.51
CA LEU A 234 -23.74 8.72 -3.23
C LEU A 234 -23.88 7.34 -2.57
N ALA A 235 -22.86 6.87 -1.86
CA ALA A 235 -22.88 5.53 -1.28
C ALA A 235 -24.01 5.33 -0.25
N GLY A 236 -24.34 6.36 0.54
CA GLY A 236 -25.45 6.36 1.48
C GLY A 236 -26.82 6.67 0.87
N ASP A 237 -26.88 7.11 -0.39
CA ASP A 237 -28.13 7.51 -1.04
C ASP A 237 -28.95 6.28 -1.48
N THR A 238 -30.17 6.18 -0.95
CA THR A 238 -31.15 5.13 -1.30
C THR A 238 -31.65 5.19 -2.74
N GLY A 239 -31.61 6.37 -3.38
CA GLY A 239 -32.01 6.56 -4.77
C GLY A 239 -30.92 6.19 -5.78
N TYR A 240 -29.67 6.10 -5.33
CA TYR A 240 -28.54 5.71 -6.19
C TYR A 240 -28.43 4.20 -6.25
N VAL A 241 -28.89 3.59 -7.35
CA VAL A 241 -28.97 2.13 -7.48
C VAL A 241 -27.64 1.52 -7.95
N THR A 242 -27.14 0.56 -7.16
CA THR A 242 -26.06 -0.35 -7.56
C THR A 242 -26.55 -1.79 -7.44
N ASP A 243 -26.08 -2.67 -8.32
CA ASP A 243 -26.69 -3.99 -8.55
C ASP A 243 -26.62 -4.86 -7.29
N GLY A 244 -27.77 -5.02 -6.61
CA GLY A 244 -27.91 -5.88 -5.44
C GLY A 244 -27.23 -5.41 -4.15
N GLN A 245 -26.64 -4.21 -4.13
CA GLN A 245 -25.95 -3.71 -2.93
C GLN A 245 -26.82 -2.74 -2.14
N MET A 246 -26.80 -2.88 -0.81
CA MET A 246 -27.49 -1.94 0.07
C MET A 246 -26.71 -0.63 0.19
N PRO A 247 -27.39 0.52 0.31
CA PRO A 247 -26.75 1.78 0.64
C PRO A 247 -25.94 1.69 1.94
N TYR A 248 -24.80 2.38 1.95
CA TYR A 248 -23.93 2.46 3.12
C TYR A 248 -23.26 3.84 3.14
N GLN A 249 -23.44 4.59 4.22
CA GLN A 249 -22.82 5.90 4.40
C GLN A 249 -21.55 5.76 5.26
N PRO A 250 -20.35 5.95 4.69
CA PRO A 250 -19.14 6.10 5.50
C PRO A 250 -19.26 7.30 6.44
N GLN A 251 -18.65 7.20 7.62
CA GLN A 251 -18.77 8.21 8.67
C GLN A 251 -17.75 9.34 8.53
N LYS A 252 -16.62 9.09 7.86
CA LYS A 252 -15.56 10.08 7.71
C LYS A 252 -14.85 10.06 6.37
N LEU A 253 -14.54 11.25 5.87
CA LEU A 253 -13.73 11.48 4.67
C LEU A 253 -12.53 12.34 5.02
N TYR A 254 -11.34 11.87 4.65
CA TYR A 254 -10.09 12.60 4.80
C TYR A 254 -9.36 12.76 3.47
N TYR A 255 -8.65 13.88 3.35
CA TYR A 255 -7.70 14.13 2.29
C TYR A 255 -6.26 14.13 2.82
N SER A 256 -5.30 13.77 1.98
CA SER A 256 -3.87 13.86 2.28
C SER A 256 -3.46 15.31 2.57
N SER A 257 -2.78 15.54 3.70
CA SER A 257 -2.24 16.86 4.06
C SER A 257 -0.76 16.72 4.47
N PRO A 258 0.18 16.81 3.51
CA PRO A 258 1.60 16.72 3.83
C PRO A 258 2.00 17.89 4.73
N ALA A 259 2.89 17.65 5.69
CA ALA A 259 3.33 18.70 6.61
C ALA A 259 4.04 19.84 5.85
N PRO A 260 3.58 21.11 5.93
CA PRO A 260 4.17 22.22 5.18
C PRO A 260 5.67 22.39 5.44
N PHE A 261 6.11 22.19 6.68
CA PHE A 261 7.53 22.22 7.04
C PHE A 261 8.35 21.21 6.22
N TRP A 262 7.84 19.99 6.04
CA TRP A 262 8.56 18.95 5.31
C TRP A 262 8.63 19.23 3.82
N VAL A 263 7.55 19.77 3.24
CA VAL A 263 7.52 20.22 1.84
C VAL A 263 8.51 21.38 1.64
N ARG A 264 8.52 22.38 2.52
CA ARG A 264 9.51 23.49 2.51
C ARG A 264 10.95 22.98 2.62
N TRP A 265 11.20 22.01 3.50
CA TRP A 265 12.52 21.40 3.64
C TRP A 265 12.95 20.68 2.36
N ARG A 266 12.04 19.97 1.68
CA ARG A 266 12.32 19.35 0.37
C ARG A 266 12.66 20.37 -0.70
N ILE A 267 11.93 21.49 -0.77
CA ILE A 267 12.20 22.60 -1.69
C ILE A 267 13.59 23.18 -1.41
N TRP A 268 13.91 23.47 -0.14
CA TRP A 268 15.21 23.99 0.24
C TRP A 268 16.35 23.03 -0.12
N ARG A 269 16.20 21.72 0.13
CA ARG A 269 17.18 20.70 -0.26
C ARG A 269 17.35 20.61 -1.78
N ALA A 270 16.28 20.74 -2.55
CA ALA A 270 16.34 20.75 -4.00
C ALA A 270 17.17 21.94 -4.51
N LEU A 271 16.92 23.13 -3.96
CA LEU A 271 17.67 24.35 -4.29
C LEU A 271 19.16 24.25 -3.94
N LEU A 272 19.50 23.64 -2.79
CA LEU A 272 20.90 23.36 -2.43
C LEU A 272 21.60 22.45 -3.44
N GLY A 273 20.88 21.47 -3.99
CA GLY A 273 21.38 20.57 -5.04
C GLY A 273 21.39 21.17 -6.44
N ARG A 274 21.07 22.47 -6.60
CA ARG A 274 20.86 23.14 -7.90
C ARG A 274 19.76 22.49 -8.75
N ASN A 275 18.83 21.76 -8.13
CA ASN A 275 17.66 21.19 -8.80
C ASN A 275 16.52 22.22 -8.82
N ASN A 276 15.62 22.09 -9.81
CA ASN A 276 14.43 22.94 -9.88
C ASN A 276 13.28 22.31 -9.06
N PRO A 277 12.80 22.94 -7.97
CA PRO A 277 11.75 22.38 -7.12
C PRO A 277 10.39 22.23 -7.80
N ARG A 278 10.16 22.92 -8.93
CA ARG A 278 8.97 22.77 -9.78
C ARG A 278 9.08 21.61 -10.78
N LYS A 279 10.24 20.96 -10.86
CA LYS A 279 10.55 19.89 -11.80
C LYS A 279 11.37 18.82 -11.08
N MET A 280 10.67 18.00 -10.30
CA MET A 280 11.26 16.95 -9.46
C MET A 280 10.76 15.57 -9.88
N GLY A 281 11.31 14.52 -9.27
CA GLY A 281 11.01 13.14 -9.64
C GLY A 281 11.92 12.63 -10.76
N ARG A 282 11.72 11.37 -11.18
CA ARG A 282 12.54 10.75 -12.24
C ARG A 282 12.33 11.47 -13.59
N ASN A 283 11.15 12.04 -13.79
CA ASN A 283 10.71 12.60 -15.08
C ASN A 283 10.67 14.13 -15.08
N ASN A 284 11.06 14.77 -13.97
CA ASN A 284 11.01 16.22 -13.82
C ASN A 284 9.60 16.82 -13.96
N ASP A 285 8.58 16.06 -13.57
CA ASP A 285 7.15 16.36 -13.69
C ASP A 285 6.47 16.71 -12.35
N ILE A 286 7.15 16.47 -11.23
CA ILE A 286 6.60 16.77 -9.90
C ILE A 286 6.90 18.21 -9.52
N ASP A 287 5.86 19.05 -9.42
CA ASP A 287 5.98 20.40 -8.84
C ASP A 287 5.76 20.36 -7.32
N ILE A 288 6.86 20.33 -6.56
CA ILE A 288 6.81 20.33 -5.09
C ILE A 288 6.34 21.70 -4.54
N VAL A 289 6.53 22.78 -5.30
CA VAL A 289 6.06 24.12 -4.91
C VAL A 289 4.54 24.17 -5.02
N ALA A 290 3.96 23.58 -6.08
CA ALA A 290 2.51 23.48 -6.25
C ALA A 290 1.86 22.68 -5.12
N ILE A 291 2.53 21.66 -4.58
CA ILE A 291 2.07 20.98 -3.35
C ILE A 291 1.91 22.01 -2.23
N LEU A 292 2.94 22.82 -1.97
CA LEU A 292 2.93 23.82 -0.88
C LEU A 292 1.86 24.90 -1.07
N GLU A 293 1.64 25.34 -2.31
CA GLU A 293 0.65 26.35 -2.69
C GLU A 293 -0.80 25.84 -2.49
N ASN A 294 -1.01 24.51 -2.52
CA ASN A 294 -2.33 23.88 -2.44
C ASN A 294 -2.51 23.00 -1.19
N ILE A 295 -1.69 23.18 -0.14
CA ILE A 295 -1.88 22.43 1.12
C ILE A 295 -3.14 22.92 1.83
N GLU A 296 -4.04 21.99 2.08
CA GLU A 296 -5.22 22.22 2.91
C GLU A 296 -4.87 22.10 4.41
N PRO A 297 -5.59 22.79 5.31
CA PRO A 297 -5.35 22.72 6.75
C PRO A 297 -5.37 21.29 7.29
N THR A 298 -4.41 20.94 8.14
CA THR A 298 -4.34 19.63 8.79
C THR A 298 -5.27 19.60 10.00
N HIS A 299 -6.18 18.61 10.06
CA HIS A 299 -7.13 18.41 11.16
C HIS A 299 -6.82 17.15 11.98
N ALA A 300 -6.29 16.11 11.33
CA ALA A 300 -5.85 14.89 11.99
C ALA A 300 -4.34 14.68 11.82
N LEU A 301 -3.65 14.28 12.90
CA LEU A 301 -2.22 14.03 12.89
C LEU A 301 -1.90 12.68 13.54
N VAL A 302 -1.59 11.68 12.72
CA VAL A 302 -1.40 10.30 13.19
C VAL A 302 0.09 10.02 13.38
N ASP A 303 0.45 9.53 14.56
CA ASP A 303 1.81 9.06 14.87
C ASP A 303 2.08 7.67 14.27
N VAL A 304 3.13 7.60 13.44
CA VAL A 304 3.55 6.41 12.70
C VAL A 304 5.02 6.07 12.92
N ARG A 305 5.67 6.67 13.94
CA ARG A 305 7.11 6.55 14.20
C ARG A 305 7.60 5.11 14.35
N ASP A 306 6.76 4.22 14.87
CA ASP A 306 7.12 2.82 15.10
C ASP A 306 6.94 1.93 13.87
N TYR A 307 6.37 2.48 12.79
CA TYR A 307 6.02 1.75 11.58
C TYR A 307 6.86 2.16 10.36
N LEU A 308 7.83 3.07 10.55
CA LEU A 308 8.69 3.58 9.47
C LEU A 308 9.48 2.46 8.74
N ALA A 309 9.89 1.42 9.47
CA ALA A 309 10.63 0.30 8.88
C ALA A 309 9.77 -0.58 7.97
N VAL A 310 8.49 -0.80 8.31
CA VAL A 310 7.54 -1.53 7.45
C VAL A 310 7.22 -0.69 6.22
N TRP A 311 7.00 0.61 6.43
CA TRP A 311 6.80 1.57 5.35
C TRP A 311 7.97 1.53 4.34
N ASP A 312 9.22 1.49 4.79
CA ASP A 312 10.37 1.38 3.87
C ASP A 312 10.36 0.10 3.06
N LYS A 313 10.06 -1.04 3.69
CA LYS A 313 10.04 -2.32 2.98
C LYS A 313 8.97 -2.34 1.89
N ALA A 314 7.78 -1.82 2.18
CA ALA A 314 6.73 -1.69 1.18
C ALA A 314 7.13 -0.72 0.05
N ALA A 315 7.75 0.41 0.40
CA ALA A 315 8.24 1.36 -0.58
C ALA A 315 9.34 0.79 -1.50
N MET A 316 10.15 -0.15 -1.01
CA MET A 316 11.18 -0.81 -1.81
C MET A 316 10.61 -1.80 -2.84
N CYS A 317 9.36 -2.26 -2.69
CA CYS A 317 8.71 -3.07 -3.72
C CYS A 317 8.54 -2.28 -5.03
N HIS A 318 8.32 -0.97 -4.97
CA HIS A 318 8.21 -0.07 -6.12
C HIS A 318 9.58 0.38 -6.63
N ALA A 319 10.49 -0.58 -6.82
CA ALA A 319 11.89 -0.33 -7.14
C ALA A 319 12.06 0.47 -8.44
N SER A 320 11.19 0.24 -9.42
CA SER A 320 11.19 0.94 -10.71
C SER A 320 10.90 2.45 -10.57
N GLN A 321 10.07 2.84 -9.58
CA GLN A 321 9.60 4.21 -9.37
C GLN A 321 10.43 5.02 -8.35
N LEU A 322 11.42 4.40 -7.69
CA LEU A 322 12.26 5.11 -6.74
C LEU A 322 13.18 6.12 -7.45
N ALA A 323 12.95 7.41 -7.22
CA ALA A 323 13.81 8.51 -7.65
C ALA A 323 15.07 8.69 -6.76
N GLY A 324 15.70 7.59 -6.36
CA GLY A 324 16.89 7.55 -5.50
C GLY A 324 16.73 6.64 -4.26
N PRO A 325 17.80 6.45 -3.49
CA PRO A 325 17.82 5.47 -2.40
C PRO A 325 16.92 5.92 -1.23
N ARG A 326 15.70 5.35 -1.14
CA ARG A 326 14.96 5.31 0.12
C ARG A 326 15.72 4.45 1.14
N GLY A 327 15.68 4.85 2.40
CA GLY A 327 16.42 4.17 3.48
C GLY A 327 17.82 4.72 3.78
N GLN A 328 18.37 5.67 3.00
CA GLN A 328 19.65 6.33 3.35
C GLN A 328 19.51 7.50 4.34
N GLN A 329 18.28 7.95 4.61
CA GLN A 329 18.04 8.99 5.60
C GLN A 329 18.12 8.38 7.01
N PRO A 330 18.94 8.92 7.92
CA PRO A 330 19.05 8.40 9.28
C PRO A 330 17.69 8.28 9.96
N MET A 331 17.44 7.17 10.66
CA MET A 331 16.13 6.89 11.28
C MET A 331 15.69 7.98 12.27
N TRP A 332 16.62 8.58 13.01
CA TRP A 332 16.31 9.70 13.92
C TRP A 332 15.73 10.91 13.16
N PHE A 333 16.26 11.21 11.97
CA PHE A 333 15.81 12.31 11.12
C PHE A 333 14.41 12.01 10.60
N ARG A 334 14.17 10.78 10.15
CA ARG A 334 12.84 10.36 9.68
C ARG A 334 11.81 10.32 10.79
N ARG A 335 12.16 9.88 12.00
CA ARG A 335 11.26 9.95 13.16
C ARG A 335 10.85 11.38 13.51
N LEU A 336 11.74 12.35 13.30
CA LEU A 336 11.44 13.76 13.55
C LEU A 336 10.50 14.35 12.49
N PHE A 337 10.70 14.01 11.22
CA PHE A 337 10.03 14.72 10.11
C PHE A 337 8.95 13.92 9.36
N GLN A 338 9.04 12.60 9.35
CA GLN A 338 8.09 11.66 8.75
C GLN A 338 7.38 10.81 9.81
N GLY A 339 7.66 11.03 11.10
CA GLY A 339 7.05 10.28 12.19
C GLY A 339 5.56 10.56 12.39
N ARG A 340 5.02 11.60 11.76
CA ARG A 340 3.60 11.95 11.84
C ARG A 340 3.07 12.22 10.44
N GLN A 341 1.89 11.66 10.14
CA GLN A 341 1.18 11.89 8.88
C GLN A 341 -0.07 12.74 9.14
N GLY A 342 -0.20 13.81 8.35
CA GLY A 342 -1.28 14.78 8.45
C GLY A 342 -2.40 14.50 7.45
N PHE A 343 -3.62 14.76 7.87
CA PHE A 343 -4.82 14.60 7.07
C PHE A 343 -5.80 15.77 7.27
N THR A 344 -6.43 16.19 6.18
CA THR A 344 -7.50 17.18 6.21
C THR A 344 -8.83 16.45 6.35
N ARG A 345 -9.51 16.63 7.48
CA ARG A 345 -10.88 16.12 7.68
C ARG A 345 -11.85 16.92 6.81
N VAL A 346 -12.57 16.24 5.93
CA VAL A 346 -13.58 16.81 5.02
C VAL A 346 -14.99 16.53 5.55
N HIS A 347 -15.20 15.31 6.06
CA HIS A 347 -16.45 14.92 6.71
C HIS A 347 -16.15 14.17 8.02
N PRO A 348 -16.84 14.51 9.13
CA PRO A 348 -17.62 15.73 9.33
C PRO A 348 -16.73 16.99 9.20
N ALA A 349 -17.32 18.12 8.80
CA ALA A 349 -16.57 19.35 8.65
C ALA A 349 -15.93 19.76 10.00
N PRO A 350 -14.65 20.15 10.02
CA PRO A 350 -13.97 20.55 11.24
C PRO A 350 -14.51 21.88 11.77
N VAL A 351 -14.58 22.02 13.10
CA VAL A 351 -15.04 23.26 13.75
C VAL A 351 -14.02 24.40 13.58
N ALA A 352 -12.74 24.07 13.48
CA ALA A 352 -11.66 25.03 13.30
C ALA A 352 -10.50 24.43 12.50
N ASN A 353 -9.73 25.28 11.83
CA ASN A 353 -8.52 24.90 11.07
C ASN A 353 -7.33 24.62 11.99
N ARG A 354 -7.44 23.58 12.82
CA ARG A 354 -6.38 23.11 13.73
C ARG A 354 -6.41 21.59 13.82
N VAL A 355 -5.30 21.02 14.27
CA VAL A 355 -5.25 19.60 14.63
C VAL A 355 -6.10 19.37 15.89
N ASP A 356 -7.14 18.55 15.77
CA ASP A 356 -8.02 18.14 16.85
C ASP A 356 -8.21 16.62 16.95
N GLU A 357 -7.66 15.85 16.00
CA GLU A 357 -7.69 14.39 16.00
C GLU A 357 -6.27 13.78 15.90
N TYR A 358 -6.05 12.66 16.59
CA TYR A 358 -4.79 11.90 16.55
C TYR A 358 -4.97 10.44 16.08
N ASP A 359 -6.20 10.09 15.74
CA ASP A 359 -6.65 8.81 15.18
C ASP A 359 -7.80 9.12 14.22
N LEU A 360 -7.76 8.59 12.99
CA LEU A 360 -8.83 8.81 12.01
C LEU A 360 -10.15 8.17 12.46
N PHE A 361 -10.09 7.12 13.29
CA PHE A 361 -11.27 6.45 13.85
C PHE A 361 -11.84 7.13 15.10
N ALA A 362 -11.28 8.27 15.55
CA ALA A 362 -11.79 8.96 16.73
C ALA A 362 -13.29 9.32 16.58
N GLY A 363 -14.16 8.85 17.47
CA GLY A 363 -15.60 9.12 17.39
C GLY A 363 -16.35 8.36 16.29
N VAL A 364 -15.73 7.37 15.64
CA VAL A 364 -16.42 6.46 14.71
C VAL A 364 -17.23 5.42 15.49
N GLN A 365 -18.49 5.23 15.08
CA GLN A 365 -19.34 4.14 15.56
C GLN A 365 -18.94 2.83 14.86
N LEU A 366 -18.60 1.80 15.63
CA LEU A 366 -18.28 0.49 15.08
C LEU A 366 -19.56 -0.31 14.87
N ASP A 367 -19.58 -1.16 13.85
CA ASP A 367 -20.69 -2.08 13.66
C ASP A 367 -20.81 -3.02 14.87
N ALA A 368 -22.00 -3.56 15.10
CA ALA A 368 -22.16 -4.64 16.07
C ALA A 368 -21.26 -5.82 15.65
N PRO A 369 -20.65 -6.53 16.62
CA PRO A 369 -19.97 -7.79 16.31
C PRO A 369 -20.96 -8.71 15.59
N GLN A 370 -20.56 -9.29 14.45
CA GLN A 370 -21.40 -10.31 13.82
C GLN A 370 -21.54 -11.48 14.79
N ALA A 371 -22.78 -11.77 15.22
CA ALA A 371 -23.05 -12.92 16.07
C ALA A 371 -22.66 -14.19 15.31
N THR A 372 -21.79 -15.00 15.90
CA THR A 372 -21.44 -16.32 15.38
C THR A 372 -22.70 -17.18 15.35
N THR A 373 -23.08 -17.66 14.17
CA THR A 373 -24.08 -18.73 14.01
C THR A 373 -23.39 -20.07 13.87
#